data_AF-A0A1Q7VHP1-F1
#
_entry.id   AF-A0A1Q7VHP1-F1
#
_cell.length_a   1.000
_cell.length_b   1.000
_cell.length_c   1.000
_cell.angle_alpha   90.00
_cell.angle_beta   90.00
_cell.angle_gamma   90.00
#
_symmetry.space_group_name_H-M   'P 1'
#
loop_
_entity.id
_entity.type
_entity.pdbx_description
1 polymer ?
#
loop_
_entity_poly.entity_id
_entity_poly.type
_entity_poly.pdbx_seq_one_letter_code
_entity_poly.pdbx_strand_id
1 'polypeptide(L)'
;MRAGLTRREQVEIVVAAALVAIAGVLDYAGLNAVLRFVAAAVALAVLARLVGTATEQLGGRLGAGGAGSVQSALGNLPELFVALFALQKGLIGVVKAALIGSVLANSLAHEQTLSLICGGVLLVVFVSTLGIFLTGDAMAQEPPRWSLTATIAVLAAAAAGAVFVSDWFVSALEPATASLHMSQTFAGLVVVAIAGNAVENVVGVQLALRNRPDFAISVIVNSSLQVALALTPVILFASLFFATSMTLVFPTLLAISLLLAAFVTAVVVYDGESTWPEGVVLIGLYVVIASAFWWG
;
A
#
# COMPACT_ATOMS: atom_id res chain seq x y z
N MET A 1 21.60 30.38 -34.65
CA MET A 1 20.57 29.52 -35.30
C MET A 1 19.23 29.81 -34.63
N ARG A 2 18.21 30.25 -35.37
CA ARG A 2 16.86 30.43 -34.80
C ARG A 2 16.24 29.05 -34.62
N ALA A 3 16.12 28.57 -33.39
CA ALA A 3 15.36 27.36 -33.10
C ALA A 3 13.88 27.65 -33.40
N GLY A 4 13.40 27.17 -34.55
CA GLY A 4 11.99 27.22 -34.93
C GLY A 4 11.24 25.99 -34.40
N LEU A 5 9.91 26.07 -34.38
CA LEU A 5 9.04 24.93 -34.06
C LEU A 5 9.35 23.76 -35.01
N THR A 6 9.52 22.58 -34.44
CA THR A 6 9.65 21.35 -35.20
C THR A 6 8.34 21.04 -35.94
N ARG A 7 8.42 20.30 -37.05
CA ARG A 7 7.23 19.86 -37.81
C ARG A 7 6.24 19.09 -36.93
N ARG A 8 6.73 18.38 -35.92
CA ARG A 8 5.91 17.65 -34.95
C ARG A 8 5.13 18.59 -34.04
N GLU A 9 5.79 19.59 -33.46
CA GLU A 9 5.13 20.59 -32.60
C GLU A 9 4.11 21.42 -33.38
N GLN A 10 4.42 21.78 -34.63
CA GLN A 10 3.46 22.46 -35.51
C GLN A 10 2.20 21.63 -35.73
N VAL A 11 2.36 20.32 -35.99
CA VAL A 11 1.22 19.40 -36.13
C VAL A 11 0.44 19.28 -34.83
N GLU A 12 1.11 19.13 -33.69
CA GLU A 12 0.44 19.03 -32.39
C GLU A 12 -0.37 20.30 -32.05
N ILE A 13 0.16 21.49 -32.34
CA ILE A 13 -0.56 22.76 -32.17
C ILE A 13 -1.79 22.84 -33.07
N VAL A 14 -1.66 22.47 -34.35
CA VAL A 14 -2.78 22.48 -35.30
C VAL A 14 -3.86 21.48 -34.89
N VAL A 15 -3.46 20.28 -34.46
CA VAL A 15 -4.39 19.25 -33.96
C VAL A 15 -5.12 19.75 -32.71
N ALA A 16 -4.42 20.36 -31.76
CA ALA A 16 -5.06 20.93 -30.57
C ALA A 16 -6.06 22.03 -30.92
N ALA A 17 -5.69 22.95 -31.82
CA ALA A 17 -6.58 24.01 -32.26
C ALA A 17 -7.84 23.46 -32.95
N ALA A 18 -7.69 22.43 -33.79
CA ALA A 18 -8.82 21.76 -34.43
C ALA A 18 -9.72 21.07 -33.39
N LEU A 19 -9.16 20.36 -32.42
CA LEU A 19 -9.92 19.68 -31.37
C LEU A 19 -10.68 20.68 -30.47
N VAL A 20 -10.07 21.82 -30.13
CA VAL A 20 -10.74 22.89 -29.38
C VAL A 20 -11.89 23.48 -30.19
N ALA A 21 -11.68 23.73 -31.50
CA ALA A 21 -12.74 24.23 -32.37
C ALA A 21 -13.89 23.23 -32.48
N ILE A 22 -13.60 21.93 -32.63
CA ILE A 22 -14.60 20.86 -32.65
C ILE A 22 -15.36 20.83 -31.33
N ALA A 23 -14.67 20.81 -30.18
CA ALA A 23 -15.32 20.81 -28.87
C ALA A 23 -16.24 22.03 -28.68
N GLY A 24 -15.79 23.22 -29.11
CA GLY A 24 -16.59 24.44 -29.09
C GLY A 24 -17.83 24.36 -29.98
N VAL A 25 -17.68 23.93 -31.24
CA VAL A 25 -18.81 23.76 -32.18
C VAL A 25 -19.83 22.77 -31.62
N LEU A 26 -19.37 21.63 -31.08
CA LEU A 26 -20.27 20.64 -30.50
C LEU A 26 -21.05 21.20 -29.29
N ASP A 27 -20.43 22.07 -28.49
CA ASP A 27 -21.08 22.72 -27.34
C ASP A 27 -22.11 23.77 -27.77
N TYR A 28 -21.74 24.68 -28.68
CA TYR A 28 -22.65 25.71 -29.20
C TYR A 28 -23.80 25.13 -30.03
N ALA A 29 -23.57 24.03 -30.74
CA ALA A 29 -24.62 23.33 -31.50
C ALA A 29 -25.59 22.54 -30.59
N GLY A 30 -25.34 22.49 -29.28
CA GLY A 30 -26.21 21.82 -28.31
C GLY A 30 -26.35 20.32 -28.54
N LEU A 31 -25.32 19.67 -29.10
CA LEU A 31 -25.36 18.25 -29.44
C LEU A 31 -25.37 17.36 -28.18
N ASN A 32 -25.38 16.04 -28.38
CA ASN A 32 -25.40 15.07 -27.29
C ASN A 32 -24.35 15.38 -26.20
N ALA A 33 -24.76 15.36 -24.93
CA ALA A 33 -23.91 15.70 -23.79
C ALA A 33 -22.65 14.82 -23.67
N VAL A 34 -22.75 13.53 -24.02
CA VAL A 34 -21.61 12.59 -24.04
C VAL A 34 -20.61 12.97 -25.13
N LEU A 35 -21.08 13.31 -26.33
CA LEU A 35 -20.20 13.74 -27.43
C LEU A 35 -19.47 15.04 -27.08
N ARG A 36 -20.17 16.00 -26.46
CA ARG A 36 -19.56 17.24 -25.96
C ARG A 36 -18.50 16.97 -24.90
N PHE A 37 -18.82 16.11 -23.94
CA PHE A 37 -17.89 15.72 -22.88
C PHE A 37 -16.63 15.04 -23.44
N VAL A 38 -16.79 14.04 -24.31
CA VAL A 38 -15.66 13.30 -24.90
C VAL A 38 -14.79 14.23 -25.76
N ALA A 39 -15.39 15.06 -26.60
CA ALA A 39 -14.64 16.00 -27.44
C ALA A 39 -13.87 17.02 -26.59
N ALA A 40 -14.49 17.57 -25.55
CA ALA A 40 -13.83 18.48 -24.62
C ALA A 40 -12.70 17.79 -23.84
N ALA A 41 -12.90 16.55 -23.37
CA ALA A 41 -11.88 15.78 -22.67
C ALA A 41 -10.66 15.48 -23.56
N VAL A 42 -10.88 15.09 -24.82
CA VAL A 42 -9.80 14.85 -25.79
C VAL A 42 -9.06 16.14 -26.11
N ALA A 43 -9.78 17.25 -26.35
CA ALA A 43 -9.16 18.55 -26.58
C ALA A 43 -8.30 18.98 -25.36
N LEU A 44 -8.82 18.79 -24.15
CA LEU A 44 -8.13 19.13 -22.91
C LEU A 44 -6.88 18.28 -22.69
N ALA A 45 -6.91 16.98 -22.98
CA ALA A 45 -5.73 16.11 -22.88
C ALA A 45 -4.61 16.53 -23.84
N VAL A 46 -4.94 16.94 -25.07
CA VAL A 46 -3.96 17.44 -26.04
C VAL A 46 -3.41 18.81 -25.63
N LEU A 47 -4.27 19.71 -25.14
CA LEU A 47 -3.83 20.99 -24.60
C LEU A 47 -2.90 20.83 -23.39
N ALA A 48 -3.21 19.90 -22.48
CA ALA A 48 -2.38 19.62 -21.31
C ALA A 48 -0.97 19.18 -21.72
N ARG A 49 -0.85 18.31 -22.73
CA ARG A 49 0.44 17.92 -23.30
C ARG A 49 1.20 19.10 -23.91
N LEU A 50 0.53 19.95 -24.68
CA LEU A 50 1.15 21.16 -25.25
C LEU A 50 1.65 22.12 -24.17
N VAL A 51 0.87 22.32 -23.10
CA VAL A 51 1.31 23.10 -21.93
C VAL A 51 2.56 22.47 -21.33
N GLY A 52 2.57 21.14 -21.11
CA GLY A 52 3.75 20.41 -20.64
C GLY A 52 5.00 20.69 -21.48
N THR A 53 4.93 20.45 -22.80
CA THR A 53 6.06 20.68 -23.72
C THR A 53 6.48 22.15 -23.76
N ALA A 54 5.53 23.09 -23.77
CA ALA A 54 5.84 24.52 -23.75
C ALA A 54 6.56 24.94 -22.45
N THR A 55 6.16 24.38 -21.31
CA THR A 55 6.81 24.67 -20.01
C THR A 55 8.21 24.08 -19.91
N GLU A 56 8.47 22.92 -20.51
CA GLU A 56 9.81 22.32 -20.59
C GLU A 56 10.77 23.18 -21.43
N GLN A 57 10.30 23.68 -22.59
CA GLN A 57 11.06 24.59 -23.43
C GLN A 57 11.34 25.94 -22.75
N LEU A 58 10.39 26.42 -21.93
CA LEU A 58 10.57 27.62 -21.11
C LEU A 58 11.60 27.36 -19.99
N GLY A 59 11.55 26.17 -19.38
CA GLY A 59 12.51 25.71 -18.38
C GLY A 59 13.94 25.72 -18.91
N GLY A 60 14.18 25.29 -20.16
CA GLY A 60 15.51 25.34 -20.78
C GLY A 60 16.09 26.75 -20.96
N ARG A 61 15.27 27.81 -20.83
CA ARG A 61 15.71 29.22 -20.88
C ARG A 61 15.89 29.84 -19.50
N LEU A 62 15.42 29.16 -18.46
CA LEU A 62 15.55 29.56 -17.07
C LEU A 62 16.68 28.72 -16.45
N GLY A 63 17.47 29.30 -15.55
CA GLY A 63 18.48 28.53 -14.81
C GLY A 63 17.83 27.36 -14.04
N ALA A 64 18.62 26.35 -13.66
CA ALA A 64 18.13 25.08 -13.09
C ALA A 64 17.10 25.24 -11.94
N GLY A 65 17.22 26.27 -11.11
CA GLY A 65 16.24 26.55 -10.04
C GLY A 65 14.93 27.22 -10.49
N GLY A 66 14.97 28.05 -11.55
CA GLY A 66 13.79 28.74 -12.08
C GLY A 66 12.92 27.83 -12.97
N ALA A 67 13.57 26.91 -13.69
CA ALA A 67 12.91 25.95 -14.57
C ALA A 67 11.91 25.06 -13.81
N GLY A 68 12.34 24.48 -12.67
CA GLY A 68 11.48 23.60 -11.87
C GLY A 68 10.28 24.33 -11.25
N SER A 69 10.48 25.57 -10.79
CA SER A 69 9.40 26.38 -10.20
C SER A 69 8.32 26.72 -11.23
N VAL A 70 8.72 27.12 -12.44
CA VAL A 70 7.80 27.45 -13.54
C VAL A 70 7.09 26.21 -14.07
N GLN A 71 7.80 25.09 -14.21
CA GLN A 71 7.23 23.83 -14.66
C GLN A 71 6.18 23.30 -13.68
N SER A 72 6.44 23.38 -12.37
CA SER A 72 5.48 22.97 -11.34
C SER A 72 4.22 23.85 -11.33
N ALA A 73 4.38 25.17 -11.50
CA ALA A 73 3.25 26.11 -11.51
C ALA A 73 2.39 26.00 -12.76
N LEU A 74 3.02 25.88 -13.94
CA LEU A 74 2.32 25.92 -15.23
C LEU A 74 1.86 24.53 -15.71
N GLY A 75 2.58 23.47 -15.35
CA GLY A 75 2.27 22.09 -15.78
C GLY A 75 0.95 21.55 -15.24
N ASN A 76 0.48 22.09 -14.11
CA ASN A 76 -0.79 21.70 -13.47
C ASN A 76 -1.97 22.64 -13.79
N LEU A 77 -1.79 23.60 -14.72
CA LEU A 77 -2.85 24.54 -15.10
C LEU A 77 -4.11 23.86 -15.65
N PRO A 78 -4.02 22.85 -16.52
CA PRO A 78 -5.21 22.14 -17.01
C PRO A 78 -6.04 21.56 -15.86
N GLU A 79 -5.40 20.88 -14.91
CA GLU A 79 -6.04 20.31 -13.73
C GLU A 79 -6.64 21.40 -12.83
N LEU A 80 -5.90 22.48 -12.59
CA LEU A 80 -6.38 23.62 -11.81
C LEU A 80 -7.64 24.24 -12.43
N PHE A 81 -7.66 24.46 -13.75
CA PHE A 81 -8.83 25.03 -14.42
C PHE A 81 -10.02 24.09 -14.39
N VAL A 82 -9.83 22.78 -14.61
CA VAL A 82 -10.90 21.79 -14.46
C VAL A 82 -11.48 21.82 -13.05
N ALA A 83 -10.62 21.86 -12.02
CA ALA A 83 -11.05 21.92 -10.63
C ALA A 83 -11.82 23.22 -10.31
N LEU A 84 -11.33 24.38 -10.76
CA LEU A 84 -12.00 25.66 -10.53
C LEU A 84 -13.35 25.75 -11.23
N PHE A 85 -13.46 25.33 -12.49
CA PHE A 85 -14.74 25.35 -13.21
C PHE A 85 -15.72 24.31 -12.67
N ALA A 86 -15.25 23.15 -12.23
CA ALA A 86 -16.10 22.16 -11.54
C ALA A 86 -16.63 22.73 -10.21
N LEU A 87 -15.79 23.44 -9.45
CA LEU A 87 -16.18 24.09 -8.20
C LEU A 87 -17.23 25.18 -8.43
N GLN A 88 -17.06 26.01 -9.46
CA GLN A 88 -18.05 27.03 -9.85
C GLN A 88 -19.42 26.42 -10.18
N LYS A 89 -19.46 25.20 -10.72
CA LYS A 89 -20.70 24.46 -11.01
C LYS A 89 -21.23 23.65 -9.81
N GLY A 90 -20.64 23.78 -8.62
CA GLY A 90 -21.05 23.06 -7.42
C GLY A 90 -20.67 21.56 -7.42
N LEU A 91 -19.80 21.12 -8.33
CA LEU A 91 -19.41 19.71 -8.50
C LEU A 91 -18.28 19.31 -7.52
N ILE A 92 -18.51 19.49 -6.22
CA ILE A 92 -17.50 19.29 -5.17
C ILE A 92 -16.96 17.85 -5.17
N GLY A 93 -17.82 16.86 -5.44
CA GLY A 93 -17.41 15.45 -5.54
C GLY A 93 -16.38 15.21 -6.64
N VAL A 94 -16.54 15.85 -7.80
CA VAL A 94 -15.62 15.74 -8.94
C VAL A 94 -14.28 16.39 -8.61
N VAL A 95 -14.28 17.54 -7.94
CA VAL A 95 -13.04 18.24 -7.52
C VAL A 95 -12.24 17.38 -6.54
N LYS A 96 -12.90 16.83 -5.51
CA LYS A 96 -12.23 15.94 -4.54
C LYS A 96 -11.66 14.70 -5.22
N ALA A 97 -12.44 14.06 -6.10
CA ALA A 97 -12.00 12.88 -6.84
C ALA A 97 -10.82 13.19 -7.78
N ALA A 98 -10.83 14.32 -8.49
CA ALA A 98 -9.75 14.73 -9.39
C ALA A 98 -8.43 15.02 -8.65
N LEU A 99 -8.50 15.70 -7.49
CA LEU A 99 -7.31 15.98 -6.68
C LEU A 99 -6.69 14.70 -6.12
N ILE A 100 -7.51 13.80 -5.58
CA ILE A 100 -7.04 12.49 -5.09
C ILE A 100 -6.48 11.67 -6.26
N GLY A 101 -7.19 11.63 -7.40
CA GLY A 101 -6.78 10.90 -8.59
C GLY A 101 -5.44 11.39 -9.17
N SER A 102 -5.17 12.70 -9.15
CA SER A 102 -3.88 13.26 -9.61
C SER A 102 -2.72 12.87 -8.69
N VAL A 103 -2.92 12.93 -7.37
CA VAL A 103 -1.92 12.44 -6.40
C VAL A 103 -1.67 10.95 -6.61
N LEU A 104 -2.73 10.15 -6.70
CA LEU A 104 -2.62 8.71 -6.91
C LEU A 104 -1.99 8.36 -8.26
N ALA A 105 -2.34 9.03 -9.37
CA ALA A 105 -1.76 8.78 -10.68
C ALA A 105 -0.24 9.01 -10.70
N ASN A 106 0.24 10.04 -10.00
CA ASN A 106 1.66 10.28 -9.83
C ASN A 106 2.34 9.23 -8.93
N SER A 107 1.64 8.72 -7.93
CA SER A 107 2.12 7.63 -7.07
C SER A 107 2.19 6.29 -7.82
N LEU A 108 1.14 5.94 -8.58
CA LEU A 108 0.96 4.70 -9.35
C LEU A 108 2.12 4.42 -10.31
N ALA A 109 2.67 5.47 -10.94
CA ALA A 109 3.78 5.33 -11.88
C ALA A 109 5.08 4.80 -11.24
N HIS A 110 5.22 4.85 -9.91
CA HIS A 110 6.43 4.46 -9.19
C HIS A 110 6.20 3.44 -8.07
N GLU A 111 4.98 2.92 -7.90
CA GLU A 111 4.63 2.05 -6.76
C GLU A 111 5.51 0.81 -6.67
N GLN A 112 5.75 0.15 -7.81
CA GLN A 112 6.58 -1.05 -7.84
C GLN A 112 8.04 -0.74 -7.49
N THR A 113 8.62 0.30 -8.11
CA THR A 113 10.00 0.72 -7.84
C THR A 113 10.19 1.12 -6.38
N LEU A 114 9.27 1.92 -5.83
CA LEU A 114 9.30 2.32 -4.42
C LEU A 114 9.17 1.11 -3.49
N SER A 115 8.25 0.19 -3.79
CA SER A 115 8.06 -1.03 -3.03
C SER A 115 9.35 -1.85 -2.98
N LEU A 116 10.03 -2.02 -4.12
CA LEU A 116 11.30 -2.77 -4.19
C LEU A 116 12.43 -2.08 -3.41
N ILE A 117 12.53 -0.75 -3.47
CA ILE A 117 13.51 0.01 -2.68
C ILE A 117 13.22 -0.18 -1.18
N CYS A 118 11.98 0.02 -0.75
CA CYS A 118 11.56 -0.18 0.63
C CYS A 118 11.83 -1.62 1.09
N GLY A 119 11.47 -2.62 0.28
CA GLY A 119 11.72 -4.02 0.60
C GLY A 119 13.21 -4.35 0.75
N GLY A 120 14.06 -3.80 -0.12
CA GLY A 120 15.51 -3.93 -0.02
C GLY A 120 16.06 -3.32 1.27
N VAL A 121 15.59 -2.12 1.65
CA VAL A 121 15.97 -1.47 2.91
C VAL A 121 15.54 -2.28 4.13
N LEU A 122 14.31 -2.82 4.14
CA LEU A 122 13.81 -3.64 5.24
C LEU A 122 14.67 -4.90 5.44
N LEU A 123 15.09 -5.57 4.36
CA LEU A 123 16.00 -6.71 4.44
C LEU A 123 17.39 -6.33 4.97
N VAL A 124 17.93 -5.18 4.56
CA VAL A 124 19.20 -4.69 5.09
C VAL A 124 19.09 -4.43 6.60
N VAL A 125 17.98 -3.85 7.06
CA VAL A 125 17.71 -3.64 8.49
C VAL A 125 17.56 -4.98 9.22
N PHE A 126 16.89 -5.97 8.64
CA PHE A 126 16.79 -7.31 9.22
C PHE A 126 18.16 -7.97 9.37
N VAL A 127 18.98 -7.96 8.31
CA VAL A 127 20.32 -8.58 8.33
C VAL A 127 21.24 -7.88 9.34
N SER A 128 21.19 -6.55 9.44
CA SER A 128 22.01 -5.80 10.40
C SER A 128 21.61 -6.04 11.86
N THR A 129 20.34 -6.37 12.11
CA THR A 129 19.81 -6.68 13.45
C THR A 129 19.78 -8.17 13.77
N LEU A 130 20.07 -9.04 12.81
CA LEU A 130 20.04 -10.50 12.97
C LEU A 130 20.91 -11.00 14.13
N GLY A 131 22.09 -10.39 14.32
CA GLY A 131 22.96 -10.74 15.46
C GLY A 131 22.29 -10.50 16.81
N ILE A 132 21.49 -9.44 16.94
CA ILE A 132 20.74 -9.14 18.17
C ILE A 132 19.63 -10.17 18.37
N PHE A 133 18.89 -10.50 17.31
CA PHE A 133 17.83 -11.52 17.38
C PHE A 133 18.36 -12.91 17.77
N LEU A 134 19.56 -13.28 17.31
CA LEU A 134 20.19 -14.56 17.65
C LEU A 134 20.76 -14.60 19.07
N THR A 135 21.10 -13.45 19.65
CA THR A 135 21.71 -13.35 20.98
C THR A 135 20.68 -13.02 22.08
N GLY A 136 19.38 -12.96 21.74
CA GLY A 136 18.30 -12.62 22.67
C GLY A 136 18.23 -13.53 23.89
N ASP A 137 17.65 -13.03 24.99
CA ASP A 137 17.59 -13.72 26.27
C ASP A 137 17.04 -15.13 26.11
N ALA A 138 17.91 -16.12 26.34
CA ALA A 138 17.55 -17.51 26.30
C ALA A 138 16.53 -17.78 27.40
N MET A 139 15.25 -17.89 27.01
CA MET A 139 14.22 -18.44 27.89
C MET A 139 14.77 -19.75 28.48
N ALA A 140 14.61 -19.94 29.79
CA ALA A 140 15.03 -21.16 30.47
C ALA A 140 14.52 -22.38 29.68
N GLN A 141 15.42 -23.01 28.92
CA GLN A 141 15.05 -24.06 27.97
C GLN A 141 14.74 -25.31 28.78
N GLU A 142 13.51 -25.83 28.65
CA GLU A 142 13.21 -27.16 29.16
C GLU A 142 14.14 -28.17 28.46
N PRO A 143 14.69 -29.15 29.19
CA PRO A 143 15.60 -30.12 28.60
C PRO A 143 14.92 -30.84 27.43
N PRO A 144 15.65 -31.13 26.34
CA PRO A 144 15.05 -31.74 25.15
C PRO A 144 14.42 -33.08 25.51
N ARG A 145 13.11 -33.20 25.28
CA ARG A 145 12.32 -34.40 25.65
C ARG A 145 12.41 -35.50 24.59
N TRP A 146 12.72 -35.16 23.35
CA TRP A 146 12.77 -36.08 22.21
C TRP A 146 14.20 -36.25 21.70
N SER A 147 14.50 -37.41 21.12
CA SER A 147 15.78 -37.65 20.45
C SER A 147 15.89 -36.79 19.19
N LEU A 148 17.12 -36.47 18.78
CA LEU A 148 17.38 -35.65 17.58
C LEU A 148 16.67 -36.20 16.34
N THR A 149 16.71 -37.53 16.15
CA THR A 149 16.04 -38.20 15.02
C THR A 149 14.53 -38.00 15.06
N ALA A 150 13.91 -38.12 16.24
CA ALA A 150 12.47 -37.89 16.39
C ALA A 150 12.13 -36.42 16.12
N THR A 151 12.93 -35.47 16.62
CA THR A 151 12.75 -34.03 16.37
C THR A 151 12.81 -33.70 14.88
N ILE A 152 13.84 -34.17 14.17
CA ILE A 152 14.00 -33.93 12.74
C ILE A 152 12.87 -34.61 11.95
N ALA A 153 12.51 -35.85 12.29
CA ALA A 153 11.44 -36.57 11.61
C ALA A 153 10.08 -35.88 11.77
N VAL A 154 9.75 -35.44 12.98
CA VAL A 154 8.50 -34.71 13.23
C VAL A 154 8.52 -33.34 12.56
N LEU A 155 9.64 -32.61 12.59
CA LEU A 155 9.76 -31.33 11.90
C LEU A 155 9.55 -31.49 10.39
N ALA A 156 10.18 -32.47 9.77
CA ALA A 156 10.03 -32.75 8.34
C ALA A 156 8.59 -33.17 7.99
N ALA A 157 7.98 -34.04 8.80
CA ALA A 157 6.59 -34.46 8.61
C ALA A 157 5.60 -33.29 8.79
N ALA A 158 5.82 -32.43 9.79
CA ALA A 158 5.00 -31.24 10.03
C ALA A 158 5.16 -30.22 8.90
N ALA A 159 6.39 -29.97 8.43
CA ALA A 159 6.64 -29.09 7.29
C ALA A 159 5.97 -29.60 6.02
N ALA A 160 6.08 -30.91 5.73
CA ALA A 160 5.38 -31.52 4.60
C ALA A 160 3.85 -31.40 4.74
N GLY A 161 3.31 -31.69 5.92
CA GLY A 161 1.88 -31.51 6.22
C GLY A 161 1.42 -30.07 6.05
N ALA A 162 2.22 -29.10 6.48
CA ALA A 162 1.92 -27.68 6.34
C ALA A 162 1.81 -27.25 4.87
N VAL A 163 2.63 -27.80 3.97
CA VAL A 163 2.51 -27.54 2.52
C VAL A 163 1.12 -27.94 2.01
N PHE A 164 0.69 -29.17 2.28
CA PHE A 164 -0.61 -29.68 1.82
C PHE A 164 -1.78 -28.93 2.46
N VAL A 165 -1.74 -28.73 3.78
CA VAL A 165 -2.81 -28.04 4.51
C VAL A 165 -2.94 -26.59 4.07
N SER A 166 -1.82 -25.89 3.80
CA SER A 166 -1.85 -24.51 3.31
C SER A 166 -2.47 -24.41 1.92
N ASP A 167 -2.15 -25.34 1.01
CA ASP A 167 -2.75 -25.38 -0.33
C ASP A 167 -4.27 -25.61 -0.28
N TRP A 168 -4.71 -26.59 0.53
CA TRP A 168 -6.14 -26.86 0.75
C TRP A 168 -6.86 -25.69 1.41
N PHE A 169 -6.22 -25.04 2.38
CA PHE A 169 -6.77 -23.87 3.06
C PHE A 169 -6.96 -22.69 2.09
N VAL A 170 -5.95 -22.37 1.28
CA VAL A 170 -6.04 -21.29 0.28
C VAL A 170 -7.11 -21.59 -0.75
N SER A 171 -7.19 -22.85 -1.22
CA SER A 171 -8.22 -23.28 -2.17
C SER A 171 -9.66 -23.18 -1.61
N ALA A 172 -9.83 -23.35 -0.30
CA ALA A 172 -11.12 -23.22 0.36
C ALA A 172 -11.47 -21.76 0.73
N LEU A 173 -10.51 -20.85 0.70
CA LEU A 173 -10.67 -19.48 1.20
C LEU A 173 -11.71 -18.69 0.41
N GLU A 174 -11.64 -18.72 -0.92
CA GLU A 174 -12.54 -17.95 -1.79
C GLU A 174 -14.00 -18.47 -1.75
N PRO A 175 -14.28 -19.79 -1.83
CA PRO A 175 -15.63 -20.30 -1.60
C PRO A 175 -16.17 -19.96 -0.21
N ALA A 176 -15.32 -20.05 0.83
CA ALA A 176 -15.72 -19.74 2.19
C ALA A 176 -16.07 -18.25 2.38
N THR A 177 -15.24 -17.33 1.88
CA THR A 177 -15.50 -15.88 1.96
C THR A 177 -16.78 -15.50 1.22
N ALA A 178 -17.03 -16.09 0.06
CA ALA A 178 -18.27 -15.90 -0.68
C ALA A 178 -19.49 -16.40 0.10
N SER A 179 -19.42 -17.58 0.71
CA SER A 179 -20.52 -18.17 1.48
C SER A 179 -20.82 -17.43 2.80
N LEU A 180 -19.80 -16.86 3.43
CA LEU A 180 -19.91 -16.14 4.70
C LEU A 180 -20.16 -14.64 4.51
N HIS A 181 -20.23 -14.16 3.26
CA HIS A 181 -20.34 -12.75 2.91
C HIS A 181 -19.25 -11.88 3.58
N MET A 182 -18.02 -12.39 3.53
CA MET A 182 -16.84 -11.81 4.15
C MET A 182 -15.88 -11.31 3.07
N SER A 183 -15.28 -10.14 3.25
CA SER A 183 -14.29 -9.63 2.30
C SER A 183 -12.99 -10.46 2.31
N GLN A 184 -12.26 -10.44 1.18
CA GLN A 184 -10.93 -11.05 1.13
C GLN A 184 -9.94 -10.35 2.06
N THR A 185 -10.08 -9.03 2.24
CA THR A 185 -9.23 -8.27 3.17
C THR A 185 -9.47 -8.68 4.61
N PHE A 186 -10.72 -8.88 5.04
CA PHE A 186 -11.01 -9.43 6.37
C PHE A 186 -10.46 -10.83 6.53
N ALA A 187 -10.65 -11.70 5.52
CA ALA A 187 -10.14 -13.06 5.55
C ALA A 187 -8.63 -13.07 5.80
N GLY A 188 -7.87 -12.27 5.05
CA GLY A 188 -6.43 -12.11 5.24
C GLY A 188 -6.06 -11.50 6.60
N LEU A 189 -6.68 -10.37 6.96
CA LEU A 189 -6.34 -9.60 8.16
C LEU A 189 -6.70 -10.32 9.48
N VAL A 190 -7.76 -11.12 9.49
CA VAL A 190 -8.31 -11.75 10.69
C VAL A 190 -8.09 -13.25 10.65
N VAL A 191 -8.68 -13.94 9.69
CA VAL A 191 -8.71 -15.42 9.67
C VAL A 191 -7.30 -15.98 9.42
N VAL A 192 -6.64 -15.53 8.35
CA VAL A 192 -5.29 -15.99 8.01
C VAL A 192 -4.28 -15.53 9.07
N ALA A 193 -4.38 -14.29 9.57
CA ALA A 193 -3.49 -13.78 10.59
C ALA A 193 -3.59 -14.55 11.92
N ILE A 194 -4.80 -14.91 12.36
CA ILE A 194 -4.99 -15.73 13.58
C ILE A 194 -4.41 -17.12 13.38
N ALA A 195 -4.67 -17.76 12.23
CA ALA A 195 -4.18 -19.10 11.95
C ALA A 195 -2.65 -19.14 11.82
N GLY A 196 -2.07 -18.18 11.10
CA GLY A 196 -0.63 -18.09 10.84
C GLY A 196 0.19 -17.79 12.09
N ASN A 197 -0.35 -17.02 13.03
CA ASN A 197 0.32 -16.65 14.28
C ASN A 197 -0.21 -17.42 15.50
N ALA A 198 -0.92 -18.54 15.29
CA ALA A 198 -1.61 -19.25 16.37
C ALA A 198 -0.64 -19.76 17.45
N VAL A 199 0.54 -20.24 17.03
CA VAL A 199 1.56 -20.77 17.96
C VAL A 199 2.09 -19.65 18.85
N GLU A 200 2.48 -18.52 18.27
CA GLU A 200 3.00 -17.35 18.99
C GLU A 200 1.95 -16.77 19.94
N ASN A 201 0.69 -16.69 19.50
CA ASN A 201 -0.41 -16.23 20.34
C ASN A 201 -0.62 -17.14 21.55
N VAL A 202 -0.61 -18.46 21.35
CA VAL A 202 -0.75 -19.44 22.45
C VAL A 202 0.45 -19.36 23.40
N VAL A 203 1.66 -19.29 22.88
CA VAL A 203 2.89 -19.18 23.69
C VAL A 203 2.88 -17.88 24.50
N GLY A 204 2.52 -16.75 23.89
CA GLY A 204 2.41 -15.46 24.57
C GLY A 204 1.42 -15.49 25.73
N VAL A 205 0.22 -16.05 25.51
CA VAL A 205 -0.79 -16.21 26.57
C VAL A 205 -0.28 -17.14 27.68
N GLN A 206 0.36 -18.27 27.34
CA GLN A 206 0.92 -19.18 28.34
C GLN A 206 2.00 -18.51 29.20
N LEU A 207 2.85 -17.68 28.62
CA LEU A 207 3.89 -16.93 29.33
C LEU A 207 3.28 -15.87 30.25
N ALA A 208 2.29 -15.12 29.77
CA ALA A 208 1.55 -14.17 30.59
C ALA A 208 0.86 -14.87 31.78
N LEU A 209 0.21 -16.02 31.55
CA LEU A 209 -0.43 -16.83 32.62
C LEU A 209 0.58 -17.39 33.62
N ARG A 210 1.82 -17.63 33.20
CA ARG A 210 2.94 -18.03 34.08
C ARG A 210 3.60 -16.83 34.77
N ASN A 211 2.97 -15.66 34.74
CA ASN A 211 3.44 -14.42 35.33
C ASN A 211 4.81 -13.98 34.77
N ARG A 212 4.99 -14.17 33.45
CA ARG A 212 6.19 -13.76 32.68
C ARG A 212 5.80 -12.80 31.54
N PRO A 213 5.22 -11.63 31.82
CA PRO A 213 4.70 -10.71 30.81
C PRO A 213 5.78 -10.16 29.88
N ASP A 214 6.99 -9.86 30.38
CA ASP A 214 8.10 -9.33 29.56
C ASP A 214 8.48 -10.29 28.42
N PHE A 215 8.50 -11.59 28.71
CA PHE A 215 8.76 -12.63 27.72
C PHE A 215 7.59 -12.77 26.74
N ALA A 216 6.35 -12.66 27.21
CA ALA A 216 5.18 -12.69 26.34
C ALA A 216 5.19 -11.54 25.33
N ILE A 217 5.49 -10.31 25.78
CA ILE A 217 5.62 -9.12 24.94
C ILE A 217 6.76 -9.31 23.94
N SER A 218 7.93 -9.77 24.42
CA SER A 218 9.11 -10.02 23.56
C SER A 218 8.80 -11.01 22.43
N VAL A 219 8.10 -12.12 22.71
CA VAL A 219 7.70 -13.10 21.69
C VAL A 219 6.82 -12.46 20.61
N ILE A 220 5.82 -11.67 21.02
CA ILE A 220 4.85 -11.05 20.10
C ILE A 220 5.49 -9.94 19.27
N VAL A 221 6.27 -9.06 19.92
CA VAL A 221 6.94 -7.93 19.26
C VAL A 221 8.00 -8.43 18.29
N ASN A 222 8.84 -9.39 18.70
CA ASN A 222 9.88 -9.93 17.82
C ASN A 222 9.28 -10.70 16.63
N SER A 223 8.20 -11.47 16.82
CA SER A 223 7.47 -12.09 15.71
C SER A 223 6.96 -11.05 14.71
N SER A 224 6.32 -9.99 15.20
CA SER A 224 5.79 -8.91 14.36
C SER A 224 6.89 -8.18 13.58
N LEU A 225 8.04 -7.93 14.21
CA LEU A 225 9.22 -7.35 13.56
C LEU A 225 9.82 -8.28 12.51
N GLN A 226 9.87 -9.59 12.75
CA GLN A 226 10.35 -10.56 11.76
C GLN A 226 9.41 -10.63 10.55
N VAL A 227 8.09 -10.58 10.77
CA VAL A 227 7.12 -10.52 9.67
C VAL A 227 7.32 -9.24 8.84
N ALA A 228 7.49 -8.09 9.50
CA ALA A 228 7.66 -6.80 8.81
C ALA A 228 9.00 -6.66 8.09
N LEU A 229 10.11 -7.03 8.74
CA LEU A 229 11.48 -6.80 8.26
C LEU A 229 12.01 -7.94 7.38
N ALA A 230 11.50 -9.16 7.54
CA ALA A 230 11.99 -10.34 6.82
C ALA A 230 10.93 -10.93 5.90
N LEU A 231 9.81 -11.42 6.46
CA LEU A 231 8.83 -12.17 5.67
C LEU A 231 8.19 -11.32 4.57
N THR A 232 7.73 -10.11 4.90
CA THR A 232 7.08 -9.19 3.97
C THR A 232 7.98 -8.87 2.77
N PRO A 233 9.24 -8.41 2.94
CA PRO A 233 10.10 -8.15 1.79
C PRO A 233 10.55 -9.43 1.07
N VAL A 234 10.71 -10.57 1.76
CA VAL A 234 10.98 -11.85 1.08
C VAL A 234 9.83 -12.21 0.12
N ILE A 235 8.58 -12.11 0.58
CA ILE A 235 7.40 -12.37 -0.25
C ILE A 235 7.32 -11.34 -1.39
N LEU A 236 7.62 -10.06 -1.13
CA LEU A 236 7.67 -9.03 -2.17
C LEU A 236 8.64 -9.40 -3.30
N PHE A 237 9.87 -9.77 -2.99
CA PHE A 237 10.84 -10.17 -4.02
C PHE A 237 10.49 -11.52 -4.67
N ALA A 238 9.95 -12.47 -3.90
CA ALA A 238 9.47 -13.74 -4.44
C ALA A 238 8.32 -13.54 -5.45
N SER A 239 7.44 -12.56 -5.20
CA SER A 239 6.31 -12.25 -6.09
C SER A 239 6.72 -11.87 -7.51
N LEU A 240 7.97 -11.43 -7.72
CA LEU A 240 8.51 -11.11 -9.05
C LEU A 240 8.64 -12.32 -9.97
N PHE A 241 8.66 -13.54 -9.41
CA PHE A 241 8.70 -14.79 -10.17
C PHE A 241 7.31 -15.33 -10.52
N PHE A 242 6.25 -14.64 -10.09
CA PHE A 242 4.86 -15.02 -10.35
C PHE A 242 4.19 -14.05 -11.33
N ALA A 243 3.01 -14.43 -11.84
CA ALA A 243 2.25 -13.60 -12.79
C ALA A 243 1.74 -12.28 -12.16
N THR A 244 1.59 -12.25 -10.84
CA THR A 244 1.11 -11.09 -10.07
C THR A 244 2.18 -10.64 -9.09
N SER A 245 2.73 -9.45 -9.32
CA SER A 245 3.69 -8.83 -8.41
C SER A 245 2.99 -8.14 -7.24
N MET A 246 3.45 -8.40 -6.03
CA MET A 246 3.04 -7.70 -4.83
C MET A 246 3.67 -6.29 -4.79
N THR A 247 2.98 -5.35 -4.17
CA THR A 247 3.50 -4.01 -3.82
C THR A 247 3.35 -3.77 -2.32
N LEU A 248 4.13 -2.83 -1.76
CA LEU A 248 3.99 -2.35 -0.38
C LEU A 248 3.02 -1.16 -0.27
N VAL A 249 2.17 -0.98 -1.28
CA VAL A 249 1.11 0.01 -1.30
C VAL A 249 -0.15 -0.64 -0.77
N PHE A 250 -0.65 -0.08 0.33
CA PHE A 250 -1.85 -0.57 0.99
C PHE A 250 -3.03 0.38 0.75
N PRO A 251 -4.27 -0.14 0.68
CA PRO A 251 -5.46 0.70 0.71
C PRO A 251 -5.46 1.62 1.94
N THR A 252 -5.96 2.84 1.80
CA THR A 252 -5.87 3.88 2.83
C THR A 252 -6.37 3.44 4.20
N LEU A 253 -7.51 2.72 4.25
CA LEU A 253 -8.06 2.22 5.51
C LEU A 253 -7.13 1.20 6.18
N LEU A 254 -6.49 0.32 5.40
CA LEU A 254 -5.54 -0.67 5.90
C LEU A 254 -4.27 0.00 6.42
N ALA A 255 -3.73 0.96 5.67
CA ALA A 255 -2.56 1.74 6.10
C ALA A 255 -2.83 2.49 7.41
N ILE A 256 -3.98 3.18 7.54
CA ILE A 256 -4.35 3.89 8.77
C ILE A 256 -4.55 2.91 9.93
N SER A 257 -5.21 1.78 9.70
CA SER A 257 -5.44 0.77 10.74
C SER A 257 -4.13 0.17 11.25
N LEU A 258 -3.18 -0.13 10.35
CA LEU A 258 -1.86 -0.63 10.70
C LEU A 258 -1.08 0.40 11.53
N LEU A 259 -1.06 1.67 11.10
CA LEU A 259 -0.39 2.75 11.82
C LEU A 259 -1.00 2.97 13.21
N LEU A 260 -2.33 2.96 13.31
CA LEU A 260 -3.04 3.10 14.58
C LEU A 260 -2.73 1.92 15.51
N ALA A 261 -2.79 0.69 15.01
CA ALA A 261 -2.48 -0.50 15.79
C ALA A 261 -1.02 -0.48 16.30
N ALA A 262 -0.07 -0.16 15.43
CA ALA A 262 1.34 -0.03 15.80
C ALA A 262 1.56 1.08 16.84
N PHE A 263 0.94 2.25 16.64
CA PHE A 263 1.04 3.38 17.56
C PHE A 263 0.46 3.07 18.94
N VAL A 264 -0.76 2.56 19.02
CA VAL A 264 -1.40 2.21 20.29
C VAL A 264 -0.62 1.11 21.00
N THR A 265 -0.15 0.10 20.27
CA THR A 265 0.68 -0.97 20.84
C THR A 265 2.00 -0.41 21.40
N ALA A 266 2.67 0.48 20.65
CA ALA A 266 3.90 1.10 21.11
C ALA A 266 3.70 1.94 22.38
N VAL A 267 2.58 2.68 22.48
CA VAL A 267 2.23 3.46 23.68
C VAL A 267 1.95 2.54 24.87
N VAL A 268 1.19 1.47 24.67
CA VAL A 268 0.84 0.50 25.72
C VAL A 268 2.06 -0.26 26.23
N VAL A 269 3.03 -0.56 25.35
CA VAL A 269 4.25 -1.30 25.73
C VAL A 269 5.35 -0.36 26.27
N TYR A 270 5.20 0.96 26.15
CA TYR A 270 6.28 1.93 26.41
C TYR A 270 6.76 1.96 27.86
N ASP A 271 5.85 1.82 28.82
CA ASP A 271 6.16 1.87 30.25
C ASP A 271 6.66 0.52 30.79
N GLY A 272 6.58 -0.56 29.99
CA GLY A 272 7.05 -1.89 30.34
C GLY A 272 6.17 -2.61 31.36
N GLU A 273 5.04 -2.02 31.75
CA GLU A 273 4.04 -2.69 32.59
C GLU A 273 2.90 -3.23 31.71
N SER A 274 2.12 -4.18 32.23
CA SER A 274 0.96 -4.71 31.52
C SER A 274 -0.22 -4.79 32.47
N THR A 275 -1.22 -3.95 32.25
CA THR A 275 -2.43 -3.90 33.07
C THR A 275 -3.64 -4.51 32.33
N TRP A 276 -4.63 -5.02 33.09
CA TRP A 276 -5.83 -5.59 32.47
C TRP A 276 -6.63 -4.58 31.61
N PRO A 277 -6.73 -3.27 31.95
CA PRO A 277 -7.42 -2.29 31.10
C PRO A 277 -6.72 -2.07 29.76
N GLU A 278 -5.38 -2.04 29.74
CA GLU A 278 -4.61 -1.97 28.48
C GLU A 278 -4.92 -3.15 27.57
N GLY A 279 -4.99 -4.37 28.14
CA GLY A 279 -5.40 -5.56 27.40
C GLY A 279 -6.80 -5.42 26.80
N VAL A 280 -7.77 -4.87 27.54
CA VAL A 280 -9.12 -4.60 27.03
C VAL A 280 -9.12 -3.56 25.92
N VAL A 281 -8.30 -2.50 26.03
CA VAL A 281 -8.15 -1.49 24.98
C VAL A 281 -7.59 -2.11 23.69
N LEU A 282 -6.56 -2.96 23.79
CA LEU A 282 -5.97 -3.63 22.63
C LEU A 282 -6.95 -4.61 21.96
N ILE A 283 -7.68 -5.41 22.74
CA ILE A 283 -8.72 -6.30 22.22
C ILE A 283 -9.84 -5.49 21.57
N GLY A 284 -10.28 -4.42 22.22
CA GLY A 284 -11.32 -3.52 21.68
C GLY A 284 -10.90 -2.90 20.36
N LEU A 285 -9.67 -2.39 20.27
CA LEU A 285 -9.10 -1.86 19.03
C LEU A 285 -9.07 -2.91 17.92
N TYR A 286 -8.62 -4.13 18.23
CA TYR A 286 -8.60 -5.25 17.28
C TYR A 286 -10.00 -5.57 16.74
N VAL A 287 -11.02 -5.67 17.62
CA VAL A 287 -12.40 -5.95 17.21
C VAL A 287 -12.98 -4.82 16.35
N VAL A 288 -12.71 -3.57 16.68
CA VAL A 288 -13.14 -2.41 15.88
C VAL A 288 -12.52 -2.45 14.49
N ILE A 289 -11.20 -2.67 14.41
CA ILE A 289 -10.49 -2.79 13.12
C ILE A 289 -11.05 -3.96 12.32
N ALA A 290 -11.16 -5.15 12.92
CA ALA A 290 -11.70 -6.34 12.26
C ALA A 290 -13.10 -6.08 11.69
N SER A 291 -13.99 -5.50 12.49
CA SER A 291 -15.36 -5.18 12.07
C SER A 291 -15.40 -4.20 10.90
N ALA A 292 -14.47 -3.24 10.84
CA ALA A 292 -14.39 -2.28 9.74
C ALA A 292 -14.04 -2.92 8.39
N PHE A 293 -13.40 -4.10 8.39
CA PHE A 293 -13.03 -4.81 7.17
C PHE A 293 -14.04 -5.88 6.74
N TRP A 294 -15.04 -6.24 7.55
CA TRP A 294 -15.95 -7.35 7.23
C TRP A 294 -16.62 -7.21 5.85
N TRP A 295 -17.12 -6.01 5.55
CA TRP A 295 -17.81 -5.68 4.29
C TRP A 295 -16.93 -4.88 3.30
N GLY A 296 -15.65 -4.68 3.62
CA GLY A 296 -14.73 -3.77 2.92
C GLY A 296 -14.23 -4.27 1.57
#